data_AF-A0A0J0YPA3-F1
#
_entry.id   AF-A0A0J0YPA3-F1
#
_cell.length_a   1.000
_cell.length_b   1.000
_cell.length_c   1.000
_cell.angle_alpha   90.00
_cell.angle_beta   90.00
_cell.angle_gamma   90.00
#
_symmetry.space_group_name_H-M   'P 1'
#
loop_
_entity.id
_entity.type
_entity.pdbx_description
1 polymer ?
#
loop_
_entity_poly.entity_id
_entity_poly.type
_entity_poly.pdbx_seq_one_letter_code
_entity_poly.pdbx_strand_id
1 'polypeptide(L)' 'MQTQDALYYRRADYAESLLTSLNGITHAFTLFAPRRMGKTQFLLKDIAPTAERMGFNVFYFSFMD' A
#
# COMPACT_ATOMS: atom_id res chain seq x y z
N MET A 1 -6.23 17.31 -10.26
CA MET A 1 -6.93 17.52 -8.98
C MET A 1 -7.34 16.15 -8.48
N GLN A 2 -6.74 15.62 -7.41
CA GLN A 2 -7.17 14.31 -6.86
C GLN A 2 -8.55 14.51 -6.23
N THR A 3 -9.58 13.92 -6.82
CA THR A 3 -10.91 13.83 -6.22
C THR A 3 -10.78 13.08 -4.90
N GLN A 4 -11.00 13.76 -3.77
CA GLN A 4 -11.03 13.08 -2.47
C GLN A 4 -12.23 12.13 -2.46
N ASP A 5 -11.93 10.84 -2.48
CA ASP A 5 -12.91 9.78 -2.33
C ASP A 5 -13.46 9.82 -0.90
N ALA A 6 -14.68 10.31 -0.72
CA ALA A 6 -15.28 10.56 0.59
C ALA A 6 -15.39 9.32 1.48
N LEU A 7 -15.34 8.12 0.88
CA LEU A 7 -15.41 6.84 1.59
C LEU A 7 -14.02 6.25 1.87
N TYR A 8 -12.95 6.90 1.39
CA TYR A 8 -11.60 6.42 1.57
C TYR A 8 -11.02 6.87 2.91
N TYR A 9 -10.81 5.91 3.79
CA TYR A 9 -10.06 6.11 5.03
C TYR A 9 -8.57 5.80 4.81
N ARG A 10 -7.73 6.83 4.96
CA ARG A 10 -6.29 6.73 4.77
C ARG A 10 -5.63 5.95 5.91
N ARG A 11 -4.71 5.06 5.59
CA ARG A 11 -3.98 4.20 6.56
C ARG A 11 -2.47 4.38 6.43
N ALA A 12 -2.01 5.63 6.45
CA ALA A 12 -0.60 5.99 6.24
C ALA A 12 0.32 5.38 7.31
N ASP A 13 -0.04 5.48 8.60
CA ASP A 13 0.76 4.97 9.70
C ASP A 13 0.96 3.44 9.62
N TYR A 14 -0.09 2.73 9.17
CA TYR A 14 -0.01 1.29 8.97
C TYR A 14 0.87 0.93 7.76
N ALA A 15 0.77 1.69 6.67
CA ALA A 15 1.65 1.53 5.52
C ALA A 15 3.13 1.79 5.88
N GLU A 16 3.41 2.86 6.63
CA GLU A 16 4.76 3.20 7.09
C GLU A 16 5.34 2.12 8.00
N SER A 17 4.54 1.58 8.93
CA SER A 17 4.97 0.48 9.79
C SER A 17 5.33 -0.77 8.98
N LEU A 18 4.49 -1.15 7.99
CA LEU A 18 4.77 -2.28 7.10
C LEU A 18 6.05 -2.05 6.28
N LEU A 19 6.21 -0.87 5.66
CA LEU A 19 7.37 -0.56 4.84
C LEU A 19 8.66 -0.48 5.66
N THR A 20 8.60 0.05 6.88
CA THR A 20 9.76 0.11 7.80
C THR A 20 10.21 -1.30 8.22
N SER A 21 9.27 -2.23 8.31
CA SER A 21 9.61 -3.63 8.59
C SER A 21 10.22 -4.37 7.40
N LEU A 22 10.15 -3.82 6.17
CA LEU A 22 10.97 -4.30 5.05
C LEU A 22 12.42 -3.89 5.31
N ASN A 23 13.23 -4.84 5.75
CA ASN A 23 14.64 -4.65 6.05
C ASN A 23 15.45 -5.79 5.43
N GLY A 24 16.77 -5.78 5.60
CA GLY A 24 17.65 -6.82 5.03
C GLY A 24 17.35 -8.27 5.44
N ILE A 25 16.37 -8.50 6.33
CA ILE A 25 15.88 -9.81 6.76
C ILE A 25 14.47 -10.08 6.20
N THR A 26 13.57 -9.09 6.29
CA THR A 26 12.20 -9.20 5.78
C THR A 26 12.06 -8.47 4.45
N HIS A 27 11.83 -9.22 3.38
CA HIS A 27 11.82 -8.66 2.02
C HIS A 27 10.44 -8.64 1.36
N ALA A 28 9.45 -9.33 1.94
CA ALA A 28 8.12 -9.44 1.36
C ALA A 28 7.05 -9.66 2.43
N PHE A 29 5.84 -9.18 2.13
CA PHE A 29 4.63 -9.43 2.91
C PHE A 29 3.52 -9.96 2.01
N THR A 30 2.67 -10.81 2.57
CA THR A 30 1.41 -11.19 1.94
C THR A 30 0.24 -10.55 2.68
N LEU A 31 -0.59 -9.78 1.97
CA LEU A 31 -1.77 -9.13 2.55
C LEU A 31 -3.00 -10.03 2.41
N PHE A 32 -3.46 -10.62 3.52
CA PHE A 32 -4.68 -11.42 3.58
C PHE A 32 -5.87 -10.62 4.12
N ALA A 33 -7.00 -10.70 3.43
CA ALA A 33 -8.30 -10.22 3.90
C ALA A 33 -9.43 -10.79 3.01
N PRO A 34 -10.70 -10.78 3.45
CA PRO A 34 -11.85 -11.09 2.59
C PRO A 34 -11.95 -10.21 1.31
N ARG A 35 -12.80 -10.62 0.37
CA ARG A 35 -13.06 -9.85 -0.86
C ARG A 35 -13.69 -8.49 -0.50
N ARG A 36 -13.37 -7.44 -1.28
CA ARG A 36 -13.87 -6.06 -1.12
C ARG A 36 -13.45 -5.35 0.19
N MET A 37 -12.46 -5.85 0.91
CA MET A 37 -11.89 -5.20 2.11
C MET A 37 -10.87 -4.09 1.81
N GLY A 38 -10.81 -3.58 0.56
CA GLY A 38 -9.93 -2.47 0.21
C GLY A 38 -8.43 -2.78 0.17
N LYS A 39 -8.02 -4.03 -0.08
CA LYS A 39 -6.59 -4.40 -0.24
C LYS A 39 -5.93 -3.69 -1.42
N THR A 40 -6.56 -3.69 -2.60
CA THR A 40 -6.05 -2.98 -3.78
C THR A 40 -5.99 -1.48 -3.53
N GLN A 41 -7.01 -0.90 -2.90
CA GLN A 41 -6.98 0.51 -2.50
C GLN A 41 -5.85 0.79 -1.49
N PHE A 42 -5.60 -0.09 -0.51
CA PHE A 42 -4.47 0.04 0.41
C PHE A 42 -3.13 0.10 -0.34
N LEU A 43 -2.93 -0.84 -1.29
CA LEU A 43 -1.70 -0.90 -2.08
C LEU A 43 -1.47 0.39 -2.87
N LEU A 44 -2.50 0.88 -3.56
CA LEU A 44 -2.37 2.00 -4.49
C LEU A 44 -2.40 3.38 -3.81
N LYS A 45 -3.21 3.54 -2.75
CA LYS A 45 -3.46 4.84 -2.14
C LYS A 45 -2.71 5.06 -0.82
N ASP A 46 -2.24 3.99 -0.16
CA ASP A 46 -1.44 4.09 1.08
C ASP A 46 -0.01 3.60 0.88
N ILE A 47 0.20 2.34 0.47
CA ILE A 47 1.53 1.71 0.39
C ILE A 47 2.40 2.36 -0.68
N ALA A 48 1.95 2.42 -1.93
CA ALA A 48 2.73 2.98 -3.04
C ALA A 48 3.22 4.42 -2.77
N PRO A 49 2.34 5.40 -2.46
CA PRO A 49 2.80 6.77 -2.21
C PRO A 49 3.62 6.91 -0.93
N THR A 50 3.48 5.99 0.05
CA THR A 50 4.33 6.01 1.25
C THR A 50 5.71 5.44 0.96
N ALA A 51 5.79 4.37 0.19
CA ALA A 51 7.04 3.75 -0.24
C ALA A 51 7.86 4.72 -1.11
N GLU A 52 7.23 5.42 -2.06
CA GLU A 52 7.89 6.45 -2.87
C GLU A 52 8.50 7.56 -1.98
N ARG A 53 7.75 8.05 -0.98
CA ARG A 53 8.26 9.05 -0.03
C ARG A 53 9.41 8.53 0.83
N MET A 54 9.44 7.24 1.11
CA MET A 54 10.52 6.58 1.87
C MET A 54 11.72 6.23 0.98
N GLY A 55 11.69 6.54 -0.33
CA GLY A 55 12.81 6.33 -1.25
C GLY A 55 12.82 4.95 -1.93
N PHE A 56 11.74 4.18 -1.85
CA PHE A 56 11.61 2.94 -2.60
C PHE A 56 11.30 3.23 -4.08
N ASN A 57 11.83 2.40 -4.97
CA ASN A 57 11.31 2.28 -6.33
C ASN A 57 10.07 1.40 -6.31
N VAL A 58 8.92 1.94 -6.73
CA VAL A 58 7.64 1.24 -6.65
C VAL A 58 7.19 0.79 -8.02
N PHE A 59 6.88 -0.50 -8.14
CA PHE A 59 6.24 -1.09 -9.31
C PHE A 59 4.98 -1.82 -8.87
N TYR A 60 3.84 -1.44 -9.44
CA TYR A 60 2.57 -2.12 -9.21
C TYR A 60 2.21 -2.98 -10.42
N PHE A 61 1.83 -4.23 -10.16
CA PHE A 61 1.36 -5.15 -11.18
C PHE A 61 0.09 -5.87 -10.70
N SER A 62 -0.89 -6.01 -11.60
CA SER A 62 -2.13 -6.75 -11.38
C SER A 62 -2.25 -7.84 -12.44
N PHE A 63 -2.55 -9.06 -12.03
CA PHE A 63 -2.89 -10.17 -12.95
C PHE A 63 -4.38 -10.18 -13.34
N MET A 64 -5.12 -9.17 -12.90
CA MET A 64 -6.54 -8.97 -13.20
C MET A 64 -6.63 -7.67 -14.01
N ASP A 65 -7.17 -7.75 -15.22
CA ASP A 65 -7.48 -6.60 -16.08
C ASP A 65 -8.46 -5.63 -15.40
#